data_AF-A0A6G9SDJ9-F1
#
_entry.id   AF-A0A6G9SDJ9-F1
#
_cell.length_a   1.000
_cell.length_b   1.000
_cell.length_c   1.000
_cell.angle_alpha   90.00
_cell.angle_beta   90.00
_cell.angle_gamma   90.00
#
_symmetry.space_group_name_H-M   'P 1'
#
loop_
_entity.id
_entity.type
_entity.pdbx_description
1 polymer ?
#
loop_
_entity_poly.entity_id
_entity_poly.type
_entity_poly.pdbx_seq_one_letter_code
_entity_poly.pdbx_strand_id
1 'polypeptide(L)'
;MLEDIKQLPFNSDFRILGLFTIIELLITHKPIDTGDSITRQVSTKIPLLSRRFCKQLDYSQFFQGANESTIWKKLYAYRSSIAHGSQPDFIKDLSILKSSSKARDFLELFVKMLLRHSLKEPQLYTDLKEC
;
A
#
# COMPACT_ATOMS: atom_id res chain seq x y z
N MET A 1 -6.79 -0.83 -24.98
CA MET A 1 -6.75 -0.42 -23.56
C MET A 1 -6.73 -1.61 -22.58
N LEU A 2 -7.76 -2.46 -22.52
CA LEU A 2 -7.77 -3.63 -21.62
C LEU A 2 -6.75 -4.73 -22.01
N GLU A 3 -6.52 -4.93 -23.30
CA GLU A 3 -5.51 -5.86 -23.84
C GLU A 3 -4.07 -5.41 -23.51
N ASP A 4 -3.80 -4.10 -23.55
CA ASP A 4 -2.48 -3.54 -23.28
C ASP A 4 -2.04 -3.75 -21.82
N ILE A 5 -3.02 -3.78 -20.89
CA ILE A 5 -2.77 -4.10 -19.48
C ILE A 5 -2.30 -5.55 -19.32
N LYS A 6 -2.81 -6.49 -20.13
CA LYS A 6 -2.37 -7.90 -20.07
C LYS A 6 -0.92 -8.09 -20.54
N GLN A 7 -0.41 -7.16 -21.33
CA GLN A 7 0.97 -7.20 -21.85
C GLN A 7 1.98 -6.54 -20.89
N LEU A 8 1.52 -5.88 -19.83
CA LEU A 8 2.43 -5.31 -18.84
C LEU A 8 3.27 -6.43 -18.22
N PRO A 9 4.61 -6.28 -18.19
CA PRO A 9 5.47 -7.25 -17.55
C PRO A 9 5.01 -7.52 -16.12
N PHE A 10 5.04 -8.79 -15.72
CA PHE A 10 4.61 -9.22 -14.39
C PHE A 10 5.34 -8.48 -13.26
N ASN A 11 6.59 -8.08 -13.51
CA ASN A 11 7.47 -7.33 -12.61
C ASN A 11 7.55 -5.83 -12.95
N SER A 12 6.56 -5.27 -13.65
CA SER A 12 6.54 -3.84 -13.97
C SER A 12 6.20 -2.98 -12.75
N ASP A 13 6.79 -1.80 -12.70
CA ASP A 13 6.49 -0.78 -11.69
C ASP A 13 5.01 -0.34 -11.73
N PHE A 14 4.36 -0.42 -12.90
CA PHE A 14 2.93 -0.18 -13.05
C PHE A 14 2.07 -1.08 -12.18
N ARG A 15 2.50 -2.33 -11.94
CA ARG A 15 1.76 -3.23 -11.06
C ARG A 15 1.85 -2.80 -9.60
N ILE A 16 2.99 -2.29 -9.17
CA ILE A 16 3.15 -1.71 -7.83
C ILE A 16 2.23 -0.49 -7.70
N LEU A 17 2.25 0.42 -8.69
CA LEU A 17 1.36 1.58 -8.69
C LEU A 17 -0.12 1.17 -8.64
N GLY A 18 -0.54 0.18 -9.43
CA GLY A 18 -1.91 -0.33 -9.42
C GLY A 18 -2.35 -0.86 -8.05
N LEU A 19 -1.46 -1.56 -7.33
CA LEU A 19 -1.74 -2.01 -5.96
C LEU A 19 -1.93 -0.82 -5.01
N PHE A 20 -1.07 0.20 -5.10
CA PHE A 20 -1.25 1.44 -4.33
C PHE A 20 -2.54 2.17 -4.71
N THR A 21 -2.90 2.23 -5.99
CA THR A 21 -4.16 2.84 -6.43
C THR A 21 -5.37 2.16 -5.80
N ILE A 22 -5.38 0.83 -5.68
CA ILE A 22 -6.48 0.12 -5.01
C ILE A 22 -6.54 0.47 -3.52
N ILE A 23 -5.39 0.53 -2.85
CA ILE A 23 -5.31 0.92 -1.43
C ILE A 23 -5.84 2.35 -1.25
N GLU A 24 -5.28 3.29 -2.01
CA GLU A 24 -5.65 4.71 -1.99
C GLU A 24 -7.15 4.88 -2.28
N LEU A 25 -7.69 4.22 -3.31
CA LEU A 25 -9.12 4.28 -3.66
C LEU A 25 -10.04 3.81 -2.52
N LEU A 26 -9.60 2.86 -1.71
CA LEU A 26 -10.42 2.30 -0.64
C LEU A 26 -10.38 3.13 0.64
N ILE A 27 -9.21 3.66 1.00
CA ILE A 27 -9.00 4.20 2.37
C ILE A 27 -8.66 5.68 2.41
N THR A 28 -8.41 6.33 1.27
CA THR A 28 -8.05 7.74 1.22
C THR A 28 -9.16 8.60 0.66
N HIS A 29 -9.12 9.88 1.00
CA HIS A 29 -10.02 10.91 0.53
C HIS A 29 -9.22 12.08 -0.06
N LYS A 30 -9.91 13.04 -0.66
CA LYS A 30 -9.28 14.23 -1.24
C LYS A 30 -8.63 15.07 -0.12
N PRO A 31 -7.31 15.28 -0.13
CA PRO A 31 -6.63 16.08 0.90
C PRO A 31 -7.31 17.43 1.12
N ILE A 32 -7.59 17.75 2.38
CA ILE A 32 -8.23 19.01 2.78
C ILE A 32 -7.17 20.13 2.86
N ASP A 33 -5.99 19.80 3.37
CA ASP A 33 -4.86 20.72 3.51
C ASP A 33 -3.49 20.01 3.32
N THR A 34 -2.39 20.74 3.56
CA THR A 34 -1.03 20.21 3.42
C THR A 34 -0.65 19.17 4.48
N GLY A 35 -1.31 19.18 5.65
CA GLY A 35 -1.14 18.22 6.72
C GLY A 35 -1.84 16.88 6.46
N ASP A 36 -2.90 16.90 5.66
CA ASP A 36 -3.70 15.74 5.28
C ASP A 36 -3.22 15.04 3.99
N SER A 37 -1.91 14.84 3.87
CA SER A 37 -1.34 14.11 2.73
C SER A 37 -1.83 12.65 2.65
N ILE A 38 -1.88 12.07 1.45
CA ILE A 38 -2.19 10.64 1.23
C ILE A 38 -1.34 9.74 2.14
N THR A 39 -0.05 10.01 2.27
CA THR A 39 0.86 9.26 3.15
C THR A 39 0.43 9.32 4.61
N ARG A 40 -0.02 10.49 5.10
CA ARG A 40 -0.54 10.68 6.46
C ARG A 40 -1.83 9.89 6.66
N GLN A 41 -2.78 10.02 5.74
CA GLN A 41 -4.06 9.29 5.79
C GLN A 41 -3.81 7.78 5.87
N VAL A 42 -2.94 7.27 5.02
CA VAL A 42 -2.62 5.83 4.96
C VAL A 42 -1.90 5.36 6.22
N SER A 43 -0.88 6.09 6.67
CA SER A 43 -0.14 5.75 7.89
C SER A 43 -1.02 5.74 9.15
N THR A 44 -2.15 6.47 9.13
CA THR A 44 -3.09 6.55 10.26
C THR A 44 -4.20 5.51 10.15
N LYS A 45 -4.78 5.34 8.95
CA LYS A 45 -5.94 4.46 8.73
C LYS A 45 -5.56 2.99 8.67
N ILE A 46 -4.38 2.63 8.13
CA ILE A 46 -3.98 1.22 8.03
C ILE A 46 -3.85 0.54 9.40
N PRO A 47 -3.17 1.10 10.42
CA PRO A 47 -3.13 0.47 11.74
C PRO A 47 -4.52 0.21 12.35
N LEU A 48 -5.49 1.10 12.10
CA LEU A 48 -6.88 0.93 12.57
C LEU A 48 -7.57 -0.24 11.85
N LEU A 49 -7.39 -0.33 10.52
CA LEU A 49 -7.93 -1.41 9.70
C LEU A 49 -7.30 -2.76 10.01
N SER A 50 -5.97 -2.80 10.17
CA SER A 50 -5.22 -4.03 10.48
C SER A 50 -5.75 -4.71 11.74
N ARG A 51 -6.09 -3.94 12.78
CA ARG A 51 -6.70 -4.46 14.02
C ARG A 51 -8.07 -5.10 13.84
N ARG A 52 -8.79 -4.78 12.76
CA ARG A 52 -10.12 -5.30 12.44
C ARG A 52 -10.11 -6.49 11.46
N PHE A 53 -8.97 -6.77 10.84
CA PHE A 53 -8.86 -7.93 9.96
C PHE A 53 -9.04 -9.23 10.74
N CYS A 54 -9.85 -10.16 10.19
CA CYS A 54 -10.09 -11.47 10.81
C CYS A 54 -8.78 -12.27 11.04
N LYS A 55 -7.77 -12.06 10.19
CA LYS A 55 -6.43 -12.58 10.35
C LYS A 55 -5.48 -11.40 10.38
N GLN A 56 -4.66 -11.30 11.42
CA GLN A 56 -3.64 -10.25 11.51
C GLN A 56 -2.57 -10.45 10.44
N LEU A 57 -2.09 -9.34 9.88
CA LEU A 57 -1.02 -9.36 8.89
C LEU A 57 0.31 -9.56 9.61
N ASP A 58 1.01 -10.65 9.28
CA ASP A 58 2.35 -10.89 9.82
C ASP A 58 3.40 -10.17 8.97
N TYR A 59 3.78 -8.96 9.39
CA TYR A 59 4.82 -8.18 8.73
C TYR A 59 6.21 -8.83 8.84
N SER A 60 6.45 -9.65 9.87
CA SER A 60 7.75 -10.28 10.10
C SER A 60 8.12 -11.28 9.00
N GLN A 61 7.10 -11.97 8.46
CA GLN A 61 7.20 -12.86 7.31
C GLN A 61 7.81 -12.17 6.06
N PHE A 62 7.63 -10.85 5.93
CA PHE A 62 8.12 -10.07 4.81
C PHE A 62 9.38 -9.27 5.17
N PHE A 63 9.39 -8.60 6.32
CA PHE A 63 10.34 -7.53 6.64
C PHE A 63 11.13 -7.74 7.95
N GLN A 64 11.27 -8.99 8.43
CA GLN A 64 12.21 -9.35 9.52
C GLN A 64 12.04 -8.52 10.81
N GLY A 65 10.79 -8.17 11.17
CA GLY A 65 10.48 -7.52 12.44
C GLY A 65 10.64 -5.99 12.46
N ALA A 66 10.80 -5.35 11.29
CA ALA A 66 10.69 -3.89 11.21
C ALA A 66 9.31 -3.40 11.69
N ASN A 67 9.27 -2.19 12.27
CA ASN A 67 8.03 -1.58 12.75
C ASN A 67 7.08 -1.29 11.58
N GLU A 68 5.78 -1.56 11.76
CA GLU A 68 4.74 -1.37 10.74
C GLU A 68 4.72 0.04 10.15
N SER A 69 4.82 1.08 10.99
CA SER A 69 4.83 2.48 10.55
C SER A 69 6.04 2.77 9.68
N THR A 70 7.21 2.23 10.04
CA THR A 70 8.42 2.35 9.24
C THR A 70 8.28 1.65 7.89
N ILE A 71 7.70 0.44 7.87
CA ILE A 71 7.44 -0.32 6.64
C ILE A 71 6.53 0.49 5.70
N TRP A 72 5.41 1.01 6.20
CA TRP A 72 4.49 1.82 5.39
C TRP A 72 5.13 3.10 4.87
N LYS A 73 5.93 3.78 5.68
CA LYS A 73 6.70 4.95 5.22
C LYS A 73 7.65 4.59 4.07
N LYS A 74 8.32 3.44 4.13
CA LYS A 74 9.20 2.97 3.06
C LYS A 74 8.43 2.51 1.82
N LEU A 75 7.28 1.86 1.98
CA LEU A 75 6.38 1.51 0.88
C LEU A 75 5.89 2.76 0.13
N TYR A 76 5.55 3.84 0.83
CA TYR A 76 5.16 5.11 0.20
C TYR A 76 6.34 5.85 -0.44
N ALA A 77 7.53 5.79 0.15
CA ALA A 77 8.74 6.28 -0.50
C ALA A 77 9.03 5.51 -1.80
N TYR A 78 8.83 4.19 -1.81
CA TYR A 78 8.94 3.36 -3.00
C TYR A 78 7.92 3.76 -4.09
N ARG A 79 6.64 3.90 -3.73
CA ARG A 79 5.57 4.39 -4.62
C ARG A 79 5.90 5.75 -5.22
N SER A 80 6.41 6.68 -4.40
CA SER A 80 6.82 8.02 -4.84
C SER A 80 8.00 7.95 -5.81
N SER A 81 9.02 7.13 -5.53
CA SER A 81 10.17 6.93 -6.42
C SER A 81 9.72 6.47 -7.81
N ILE A 82 8.83 5.47 -7.88
CA ILE A 82 8.27 5.02 -9.15
C ILE A 82 7.51 6.15 -9.86
N ALA A 83 6.62 6.84 -9.15
CA ALA A 83 5.77 7.88 -9.73
C ALA A 83 6.56 9.06 -10.32
N HIS A 84 7.74 9.36 -9.77
CA HIS A 84 8.64 10.40 -10.26
C HIS A 84 9.68 9.90 -11.27
N GLY A 85 9.66 8.61 -11.63
CA GLY A 85 10.62 8.00 -12.55
C GLY A 85 12.04 7.82 -11.97
N SER A 86 12.18 7.92 -10.64
CA SER A 86 13.44 7.69 -9.94
C SER A 86 13.68 6.19 -9.73
N GLN A 87 14.94 5.76 -9.82
CA GLN A 87 15.31 4.37 -9.59
C GLN A 87 15.23 4.02 -8.08
N PRO A 88 14.41 3.03 -7.68
CA PRO A 88 14.30 2.61 -6.28
C PRO A 88 15.59 1.95 -5.76
N ASP A 89 16.10 2.40 -4.60
CA ASP A 89 17.30 1.83 -3.96
C ASP A 89 16.94 0.86 -2.82
N PHE A 90 16.93 -0.44 -3.11
CA PHE A 90 16.70 -1.51 -2.12
C PHE A 90 17.95 -1.92 -1.32
N ILE A 91 19.09 -1.24 -1.52
CA ILE A 91 20.32 -1.49 -0.77
C ILE A 91 20.43 -0.51 0.39
N LYS A 92 20.04 0.76 0.18
CA LYS A 92 20.09 1.80 1.21
C LYS A 92 18.68 2.17 1.66
N ASP A 93 18.03 3.09 0.96
CA ASP A 93 16.84 3.76 1.45
C ASP A 93 15.64 2.83 1.61
N LEU A 94 15.48 1.85 0.72
CA LEU A 94 14.40 0.87 0.74
C LEU A 94 14.87 -0.52 1.19
N SER A 95 16.04 -0.61 1.84
CA SER A 95 16.62 -1.86 2.34
C SER A 95 15.66 -2.72 3.17
N ILE A 96 14.81 -2.07 3.97
CA ILE A 96 13.77 -2.75 4.78
C ILE A 96 12.81 -3.56 3.90
N LEU A 97 12.51 -3.09 2.68
CA LEU A 97 11.61 -3.77 1.74
C LEU A 97 12.30 -4.96 1.04
N LYS A 98 13.63 -5.06 1.13
CA LYS A 98 14.51 -6.09 0.55
C LYS A 98 14.57 -6.12 -0.98
N SER A 99 13.42 -6.06 -1.65
CA SER A 99 13.32 -6.08 -3.11
C SER A 99 11.94 -5.64 -3.58
N SER A 100 11.83 -5.26 -4.86
CA SER A 100 10.55 -4.96 -5.51
C SER A 100 9.57 -6.14 -5.43
N SER A 101 10.05 -7.38 -5.62
CA SER A 101 9.19 -8.57 -5.58
C SER A 101 8.61 -8.82 -4.18
N LYS A 102 9.40 -8.66 -3.11
CA LYS A 102 8.92 -8.78 -1.73
C LYS A 102 7.91 -7.71 -1.37
N ALA A 103 8.14 -6.47 -1.80
CA ALA A 103 7.17 -5.39 -1.64
C ALA A 103 5.87 -5.70 -2.39
N ARG A 104 5.95 -6.20 -3.63
CA ARG A 104 4.78 -6.62 -4.42
C ARG A 104 3.98 -7.71 -3.73
N ASP A 105 4.63 -8.79 -3.30
CA ASP A 105 3.95 -9.93 -2.67
C ASP A 105 3.23 -9.51 -1.38
N PHE A 106 3.85 -8.63 -0.59
CA PHE A 106 3.23 -8.02 0.59
C PHE A 106 2.00 -7.18 0.22
N LEU A 107 2.14 -6.27 -0.76
CA LEU A 107 1.05 -5.39 -1.20
C LEU A 107 -0.12 -6.18 -1.80
N GLU A 108 0.14 -7.26 -2.54
CA GLU A 108 -0.91 -8.14 -3.06
C GLU A 108 -1.70 -8.83 -1.94
N LEU A 109 -1.01 -9.33 -0.92
CA LEU A 109 -1.67 -9.92 0.25
C LEU A 109 -2.51 -8.86 0.98
N PHE A 110 -1.92 -7.68 1.21
CA PHE A 110 -2.61 -6.58 1.88
C PHE A 110 -3.86 -6.14 1.12
N VAL A 111 -3.78 -5.94 -0.20
CA VAL A 111 -4.91 -5.61 -1.06
C VAL A 111 -6.01 -6.67 -1.00
N LYS A 112 -5.66 -7.96 -1.05
CA LYS A 112 -6.64 -9.05 -0.90
C LYS A 112 -7.35 -8.99 0.44
N MET A 113 -6.62 -8.72 1.53
CA MET A 113 -7.20 -8.58 2.87
C MET A 113 -8.11 -7.36 2.96
N LEU A 114 -7.66 -6.23 2.41
CA LEU A 114 -8.39 -4.97 2.38
C LEU A 114 -9.70 -5.09 1.59
N LEU A 115 -9.66 -5.67 0.39
CA LEU A 115 -10.85 -5.93 -0.43
C LEU A 115 -11.83 -6.85 0.28
N ARG A 116 -11.35 -7.97 0.84
CA ARG A 116 -12.21 -8.89 1.60
C ARG A 116 -12.87 -8.22 2.80
N HIS A 117 -12.14 -7.34 3.49
CA HIS A 117 -12.69 -6.59 4.62
C HIS A 117 -13.70 -5.54 4.16
N SER A 118 -13.48 -4.86 3.03
CA SER A 118 -14.43 -3.91 2.44
C SER A 118 -15.77 -4.51 2.06
N LEU A 119 -15.79 -5.80 1.69
CA LEU A 119 -17.04 -6.52 1.43
C LEU A 119 -17.78 -6.92 2.71
N LYS A 120 -17.08 -7.01 3.84
CA LYS A 120 -17.67 -7.38 5.14
C LYS A 120 -18.16 -6.16 5.92
N GLU A 121 -17.39 -5.08 5.92
CA GLU A 121 -17.70 -3.82 6.61
C GLU A 121 -17.76 -2.64 5.62
N PRO A 122 -18.65 -2.65 4.61
CA PRO A 122 -18.66 -1.61 3.57
C PRO A 122 -18.86 -0.19 4.11
N GLN A 123 -19.70 -0.03 5.15
CA GLN A 123 -19.96 1.27 5.76
C GLN A 123 -18.69 1.91 6.32
N LEU A 124 -17.80 1.12 6.94
CA LEU A 124 -16.53 1.64 7.46
C LEU A 124 -15.70 2.31 6.35
N TYR A 125 -15.69 1.76 5.14
CA TYR A 125 -14.92 2.31 4.02
C TYR A 125 -15.56 3.57 3.44
N THR A 126 -16.89 3.67 3.49
CA THR A 126 -17.59 4.93 3.20
C THR A 126 -17.19 5.97 4.23
N ASP A 127 -17.27 5.65 5.52
CA ASP A 127 -16.96 6.58 6.60
C ASP A 127 -15.49 7.02 6.57
N LEU A 128 -14.56 6.10 6.25
CA LEU A 128 -13.14 6.42 6.08
C LEU A 128 -12.88 7.45 4.98
N LYS A 129 -13.78 7.61 4.00
CA LYS A 129 -13.64 8.61 2.93
C LYS A 129 -14.18 9.99 3.34
N GLU A 130 -15.02 10.03 4.36
CA GLU A 130 -15.58 11.27 4.90
C GLU A 130 -14.77 11.79 6.12
N CYS A 131 -13.84 10.98 6.64
CA CYS A 131 -12.91 11.30 7.73
C CYS A 131 -11.61 11.89 7.23
#